data_AF-A0A7C3QQ56-F1
#
_entry.id   AF-A0A7C3QQ56-F1
#
_cell.length_a   1.000
_cell.length_b   1.000
_cell.length_c   1.000
_cell.angle_alpha   90.00
_cell.angle_beta   90.00
_cell.angle_gamma   90.00
#
_symmetry.space_group_name_H-M   'P 1'
#
loop_
_entity.id
_entity.type
_entity.pdbx_description
1 polymer ?
#
loop_
_entity_poly.entity_id
_entity_poly.type
_entity_poly.pdbx_seq_one_letter_code
_entity_poly.pdbx_strand_id
1 'polypeptide(L)'
;MSENGCSCQNKNDSFRYFHAESARVIKEEKQILHTIIRNTECLLKQGQYVPMPYTPVMNARLKNKLDHTPPALDKIADTKKIKNLKDIGYFWITYYHLAPEEFYPGPITDVISPSGKILDKASVEFLKQVTWEGSGVRLDGRRIRYAGIKNRFEYYSDTVWGYGAASGYTIWPYRTVAVNFPGLCDKLKIHNCSKESIGGILIYSKQIADLSIRVENMKAHDGYFCASDTGSPLFIRHDRMDIFVGLHGGGNPFLPVERSNNPLITGGVENILPSDWRIWKSVSERIFCDKNKIPADPMHPGIHDCKHDYHVIAAHKAIRFHAVLDEAGRPVRCYKKPLSN
;
A
#
# COMPACT_ATOMS: atom_id res chain seq x y z
N MET A 1 -0.69 21.98 15.38
CA MET A 1 0.40 21.89 14.38
C MET A 1 0.07 22.84 13.24
N SER A 2 1.07 23.36 12.51
CA SER A 2 0.87 24.42 11.51
C SER A 2 0.82 23.87 10.08
N GLU A 3 -0.12 24.35 9.26
CA GLU A 3 -0.20 24.10 7.82
C GLU A 3 1.03 24.59 7.05
N ASN A 4 1.78 25.53 7.63
CA ASN A 4 2.97 26.09 6.99
C ASN A 4 4.19 25.19 7.13
N GLY A 5 4.18 24.17 8.00
CA GLY A 5 5.37 23.35 8.28
C GLY A 5 6.45 24.07 9.07
N CYS A 6 7.61 23.44 9.24
CA CYS A 6 8.77 23.95 9.98
C CYS A 6 9.88 24.37 9.02
N SER A 7 10.61 25.45 9.34
CA SER A 7 11.75 25.88 8.54
C SER A 7 12.93 24.92 8.73
N CYS A 8 13.51 24.48 7.64
CA CYS A 8 14.81 23.85 7.64
C CYS A 8 15.92 24.90 7.57
N GLN A 9 16.92 24.82 8.46
CA GLN A 9 18.12 25.65 8.36
C GLN A 9 19.18 24.89 7.56
N ASN A 10 19.55 25.40 6.39
CA ASN A 10 20.68 24.94 5.57
C ASN A 10 21.54 26.15 5.16
N LYS A 11 22.81 25.92 4.81
CA LYS A 11 23.78 26.96 4.42
C LYS A 11 23.40 27.72 3.14
N ASN A 12 22.63 27.09 2.24
CA ASN A 12 22.40 27.62 0.89
C ASN A 12 20.93 27.78 0.50
N ASP A 13 19.97 27.25 1.26
CA ASP A 13 18.54 27.30 0.91
C ASP A 13 17.63 27.13 2.13
N SER A 14 16.47 27.79 2.12
CA SER A 14 15.42 27.56 3.13
C SER A 14 14.24 26.83 2.50
N PHE A 15 14.06 25.54 2.84
CA PHE A 15 12.83 24.82 2.52
C PHE A 15 12.06 24.48 3.81
N ARG A 16 10.78 24.13 3.67
CA ARG A 16 9.93 23.76 4.80
C ARG A 16 9.65 22.27 4.80
N TYR A 17 9.77 21.64 5.97
CA TYR A 17 9.41 20.25 6.20
C TYR A 17 8.14 20.16 7.06
N PHE A 18 7.46 19.02 7.02
CA PHE A 18 6.14 18.85 7.63
C PHE A 18 6.15 17.71 8.65
N HIS A 19 5.04 17.55 9.37
CA HIS A 19 4.92 16.46 10.34
C HIS A 19 5.05 15.10 9.64
N ALA A 20 5.67 14.14 10.33
CA ALA A 20 5.92 12.79 9.80
C ALA A 20 6.74 12.76 8.49
N GLU A 21 7.59 13.76 8.26
CA GLU A 21 8.64 13.72 7.24
C GLU A 21 9.74 12.73 7.65
N SER A 22 10.19 11.87 6.74
CA SER A 22 11.33 11.00 7.02
C SER A 22 12.62 11.82 7.01
N ALA A 23 13.48 11.56 7.99
CA ALA A 23 14.77 12.21 8.13
C ALA A 23 15.83 11.16 8.46
N ARG A 24 16.98 11.25 7.79
CA ARG A 24 18.15 10.43 8.09
C ARG A 24 19.19 11.27 8.83
N VAL A 25 19.51 10.89 10.06
CA VAL A 25 20.58 11.55 10.84
C VAL A 25 21.94 11.14 10.25
N ILE A 26 22.75 12.11 9.88
CA ILE A 26 24.14 11.89 9.42
C ILE A 26 25.12 12.12 10.58
N LYS A 27 24.91 13.18 11.36
CA LYS A 27 25.81 13.60 12.43
C LYS A 27 25.04 14.29 13.54
N GLU A 28 25.55 14.18 14.76
CA GLU A 28 25.10 14.94 15.92
C GLU A 28 26.24 15.80 16.47
N GLU A 29 25.99 17.10 16.66
CA GLU A 29 26.93 18.05 17.25
C GLU A 29 26.20 18.96 18.23
N LYS A 30 26.58 18.97 19.51
CA LYS A 30 26.09 19.94 20.52
C LYS A 30 24.55 20.12 20.49
N GLN A 31 23.80 19.01 20.48
CA GLN A 31 22.31 18.95 20.42
C GLN A 31 21.67 19.39 19.08
N ILE A 32 22.48 19.63 18.06
CA ILE A 32 22.05 19.83 16.67
C ILE A 32 22.25 18.51 15.91
N LEU A 33 21.19 18.07 15.27
CA LEU A 33 21.17 16.93 14.36
C LEU A 33 21.36 17.45 12.94
N HIS A 34 22.42 17.00 12.28
CA HIS A 34 22.58 17.12 10.84
C HIS A 34 21.78 15.99 10.20
N THR A 35 20.72 16.34 9.49
CA THR A 35 19.79 15.38 8.89
C THR A 35 19.70 15.56 7.39
N ILE A 36 19.34 14.51 6.66
CA ILE A 36 18.87 14.60 5.28
C ILE A 36 17.36 14.44 5.28
N ILE A 37 16.68 15.44 4.73
CA ILE A 37 15.25 15.43 4.44
C ILE A 37 15.11 15.74 2.96
N ARG A 38 14.43 14.87 2.19
CA ARG A 38 14.26 15.02 0.72
C ARG A 38 15.59 15.33 -0.01
N ASN A 39 16.64 14.58 0.34
CA ASN A 39 18.00 14.75 -0.19
C ASN A 39 18.66 16.12 0.10
N THR A 40 18.08 16.93 0.99
CA THR A 40 18.61 18.23 1.40
C THR A 40 19.06 18.16 2.85
N GLU A 41 20.25 18.73 3.15
CA GLU A 41 20.73 18.82 4.53
C GLU A 41 19.84 19.76 5.35
N CYS A 42 19.55 19.35 6.57
CA CYS A 42 18.73 20.08 7.51
C CYS A 42 19.25 20.00 8.93
N LEU A 43 19.43 21.16 9.54
CA LEU A 43 19.81 21.26 10.94
C LEU A 43 18.56 21.26 11.82
N LEU A 44 18.41 20.23 12.63
CA LEU A 44 17.29 20.05 13.56
C LEU A 44 17.77 20.02 15.00
N LYS A 45 16.92 20.44 15.94
CA LYS A 45 17.16 20.24 17.38
C LYS A 45 16.77 18.82 17.79
N GLN A 46 17.47 18.25 18.76
CA GLN A 46 17.27 16.86 19.23
C GLN A 46 15.81 16.50 19.60
N GLY A 47 14.99 17.46 20.05
CA GLY A 47 13.57 17.26 20.38
C GLY A 47 12.59 17.31 19.20
N GLN A 48 13.06 17.55 17.97
CA GLN A 48 12.20 17.62 16.77
C GLN A 48 12.16 16.30 15.99
N TYR A 49 12.85 15.27 16.47
CA TYR A 49 13.00 13.97 15.83
C TYR A 49 12.42 12.88 16.73
N VAL A 50 11.70 11.94 16.12
CA VAL A 50 11.24 10.72 16.80
C VAL A 50 11.99 9.54 16.18
N PRO A 51 12.89 8.86 16.91
CA PRO A 51 13.56 7.68 16.39
C PRO A 51 12.54 6.58 16.16
N MET A 52 12.59 6.00 14.96
CA MET A 52 11.76 4.85 14.58
C MET A 52 12.62 3.59 14.65
N PRO A 53 12.55 2.79 15.73
CA PRO A 53 13.32 1.56 15.82
C PRO A 53 12.80 0.55 14.79
N TYR A 54 13.72 -0.15 14.14
CA TYR A 54 13.42 -1.28 13.25
C TYR A 54 14.50 -2.34 13.40
N THR A 55 14.17 -3.61 13.10
CA THR A 55 15.18 -4.68 13.09
C THR A 55 16.27 -4.39 12.04
N PRO A 56 17.56 -4.65 12.31
CA PRO A 56 18.63 -4.45 11.32
C PRO A 56 18.55 -5.42 10.13
N VAL A 57 17.62 -6.38 10.13
CA VAL A 57 17.39 -7.26 8.99
C VAL A 57 16.87 -6.46 7.80
N MET A 58 17.70 -6.32 6.77
CA MET A 58 17.41 -5.52 5.58
C MET A 58 16.62 -6.27 4.52
N ASN A 59 16.86 -7.57 4.38
CA ASN A 59 16.21 -8.42 3.40
C ASN A 59 15.72 -9.71 4.05
N ALA A 60 14.49 -10.08 3.74
CA ALA A 60 13.96 -11.34 4.24
C ALA A 60 14.63 -12.54 3.62
N ARG A 61 15.01 -13.52 4.45
CA ARG A 61 15.68 -14.74 3.97
C ARG A 61 14.82 -15.47 2.94
N LEU A 62 13.50 -15.38 3.10
CA LEU A 62 12.52 -16.00 2.21
C LEU A 62 12.19 -15.15 0.98
N LYS A 63 12.60 -13.87 0.93
CA LYS A 63 12.35 -12.98 -0.22
C LYS A 63 12.81 -13.60 -1.52
N ASN A 64 14.10 -13.97 -1.60
CA ASN A 64 14.68 -14.51 -2.82
C ASN A 64 14.28 -15.98 -3.08
N LYS A 65 13.50 -16.60 -2.19
CA LYS A 65 13.02 -17.99 -2.33
C LYS A 65 11.57 -18.08 -2.80
N LEU A 66 10.83 -16.96 -2.74
CA LEU A 66 9.45 -16.90 -3.17
C LEU A 66 9.39 -16.21 -4.53
N ASP A 67 8.59 -16.75 -5.43
CA ASP A 67 8.37 -16.16 -6.75
C ASP A 67 7.41 -14.96 -6.66
N HIS A 68 7.95 -13.75 -6.81
CA HIS A 68 7.16 -12.53 -6.87
C HIS A 68 6.82 -12.12 -8.32
N THR A 69 7.09 -12.97 -9.30
CA THR A 69 6.72 -12.71 -10.70
C THR A 69 5.20 -12.58 -10.79
N PRO A 70 4.67 -11.44 -11.28
CA PRO A 70 3.24 -11.33 -11.46
C PRO A 70 2.80 -12.31 -12.56
N PRO A 71 1.68 -13.03 -12.37
CA PRO A 71 1.13 -13.85 -13.43
C PRO A 71 0.76 -12.98 -14.64
N ALA A 72 0.86 -13.57 -15.84
CA ALA A 72 0.44 -12.92 -17.08
C ALA A 72 -1.07 -12.64 -17.08
N LEU A 73 -1.53 -11.65 -17.85
CA LEU A 73 -2.92 -11.22 -17.86
C LEU A 73 -3.90 -12.34 -18.22
N ASP A 74 -3.54 -13.16 -19.21
CA ASP A 74 -4.32 -14.33 -19.66
C ASP A 74 -4.40 -15.45 -18.61
N LYS A 75 -3.49 -15.46 -17.63
CA LYS A 75 -3.52 -16.38 -16.49
C LYS A 75 -4.39 -15.87 -15.34
N ILE A 76 -4.76 -14.59 -15.33
CA ILE A 76 -5.60 -13.99 -14.28
C ILE A 76 -6.96 -13.52 -14.77
N ALA A 77 -7.20 -13.36 -16.07
CA ALA A 77 -8.50 -12.94 -16.60
C ALA A 77 -8.74 -13.45 -18.03
N ASP A 78 -10.01 -13.54 -18.41
CA ASP A 78 -10.41 -13.84 -19.78
C ASP A 78 -10.24 -12.60 -20.67
N THR A 79 -9.11 -12.52 -21.37
CA THR A 79 -8.75 -11.37 -22.22
C THR A 79 -9.74 -11.14 -23.35
N LYS A 80 -10.50 -12.16 -23.78
CA LYS A 80 -11.51 -12.02 -24.83
C LYS A 80 -12.72 -11.21 -24.38
N LYS A 81 -12.93 -11.07 -23.06
CA LYS A 81 -14.01 -10.26 -22.47
C LYS A 81 -13.63 -8.79 -22.27
N ILE A 82 -12.38 -8.42 -22.49
CA ILE A 82 -11.91 -7.02 -22.36
C ILE A 82 -12.43 -6.26 -23.59
N LYS A 83 -13.39 -5.36 -23.37
CA LYS A 83 -14.10 -4.68 -24.47
C LYS A 83 -14.21 -3.19 -24.23
N ASN A 84 -14.57 -2.82 -23.00
CA ASN A 84 -14.85 -1.45 -22.62
C ASN A 84 -13.98 -1.05 -21.43
N LEU A 85 -13.43 0.17 -21.49
CA LEU A 85 -12.72 0.80 -20.36
C LEU A 85 -13.57 1.95 -19.86
N LYS A 86 -14.05 1.85 -18.62
CA LYS A 86 -14.80 2.92 -17.95
C LYS A 86 -13.87 3.67 -17.00
N ASP A 87 -13.68 4.96 -17.23
CA ASP A 87 -12.91 5.81 -16.31
C ASP A 87 -13.54 5.79 -14.91
N ILE A 88 -12.73 5.47 -13.90
CA ILE A 88 -13.09 5.48 -12.48
C ILE A 88 -12.30 6.54 -11.70
N GLY A 89 -11.63 7.44 -12.42
CA GLY A 89 -10.93 8.60 -11.91
C GLY A 89 -9.58 8.27 -11.29
N TYR A 90 -9.11 9.19 -10.45
CA TYR A 90 -7.82 9.11 -9.80
C TYR A 90 -7.84 8.24 -8.54
N PHE A 91 -6.71 7.59 -8.32
CA PHE A 91 -6.34 6.88 -7.10
C PHE A 91 -4.94 7.26 -6.66
N TRP A 92 -4.72 7.33 -5.35
CA TRP A 92 -3.41 7.51 -4.73
C TRP A 92 -2.92 6.17 -4.20
N ILE A 93 -1.74 5.79 -4.66
CA ILE A 93 -1.18 4.47 -4.43
C ILE A 93 -0.44 4.41 -3.10
N THR A 94 -0.58 3.28 -2.42
CA THR A 94 0.38 2.77 -1.43
C THR A 94 0.71 1.32 -1.73
N TYR A 95 1.56 0.71 -0.92
CA TYR A 95 1.95 -0.68 -1.06
C TYR A 95 1.79 -1.44 0.25
N TYR A 96 1.36 -2.69 0.16
CA TYR A 96 1.30 -3.62 1.29
C TYR A 96 1.95 -4.96 0.95
N HIS A 97 2.34 -5.70 1.98
CA HIS A 97 3.05 -6.94 1.83
C HIS A 97 2.72 -7.90 2.97
N LEU A 98 3.07 -9.17 2.83
CA LEU A 98 3.01 -10.10 3.96
C LEU A 98 3.99 -9.64 5.04
N ALA A 99 3.57 -9.65 6.30
CA ALA A 99 4.46 -9.39 7.42
C ALA A 99 5.51 -10.52 7.52
N PRO A 100 6.83 -10.25 7.45
CA PRO A 100 7.84 -11.28 7.69
C PRO A 100 8.18 -11.36 9.18
N GLU A 101 8.14 -12.52 9.81
CA GLU A 101 8.38 -12.65 11.26
C GLU A 101 9.76 -12.12 11.70
N GLU A 102 10.78 -12.35 10.87
CA GLU A 102 12.14 -11.82 11.05
C GLU A 102 12.21 -10.28 11.11
N PHE A 103 11.23 -9.57 10.53
CA PHE A 103 11.15 -8.12 10.58
C PHE A 103 10.60 -7.57 11.90
N TYR A 104 10.00 -8.44 12.70
CA TYR A 104 9.24 -8.08 13.88
C TYR A 104 9.58 -9.00 15.06
N PRO A 105 10.85 -9.02 15.52
CA PRO A 105 11.24 -9.76 16.69
C PRO A 105 10.56 -9.20 17.93
N GLY A 106 10.32 -10.05 18.93
CA GLY A 106 9.63 -9.67 20.15
C GLY A 106 9.36 -10.85 21.07
N PRO A 107 8.68 -10.62 22.21
CA PRO A 107 8.27 -11.69 23.11
C PRO A 107 7.45 -12.76 22.37
N ILE A 108 7.70 -14.02 22.69
CA ILE A 108 6.99 -15.14 22.08
C ILE A 108 5.66 -15.37 22.81
N THR A 109 4.57 -15.51 22.06
CA THR A 109 3.23 -15.79 22.57
C THR A 109 2.55 -16.89 21.77
N ASP A 110 1.43 -17.40 22.27
CA ASP A 110 0.65 -18.44 21.60
C ASP A 110 -0.08 -17.87 20.36
N VAL A 111 -0.01 -18.61 19.27
CA VAL A 111 -0.81 -18.41 18.07
C VAL A 111 -2.12 -19.14 18.25
N ILE A 112 -3.22 -18.41 18.37
CA ILE A 112 -4.53 -18.99 18.72
C ILE A 112 -5.41 -19.09 17.46
N SER A 113 -5.96 -20.28 17.19
CA SER A 113 -6.93 -20.53 16.12
C SER A 113 -8.28 -19.86 16.42
N PRO A 114 -9.16 -19.67 15.42
CA PRO A 114 -10.52 -19.16 15.66
C PRO A 114 -11.32 -19.97 16.68
N SER A 115 -11.07 -21.28 16.78
CA SER A 115 -11.69 -22.17 17.77
C SER A 115 -11.07 -22.10 19.17
N GLY A 116 -10.06 -21.25 19.38
CA GLY A 116 -9.37 -21.10 20.67
C GLY A 116 -8.24 -22.10 20.92
N LYS A 117 -7.89 -22.94 19.93
CA LYS A 117 -6.79 -23.89 20.05
C LYS A 117 -5.45 -23.19 19.82
N ILE A 118 -4.43 -23.57 20.58
CA ILE A 118 -3.06 -23.15 20.31
C ILE A 118 -2.59 -23.89 19.06
N LEU A 119 -2.24 -23.14 18.02
CA LEU A 119 -1.67 -23.65 16.77
C LEU A 119 -0.15 -23.75 16.86
N ASP A 120 0.48 -22.77 17.52
CA ASP A 120 1.93 -22.61 17.60
C ASP A 120 2.32 -21.49 18.57
N LYS A 121 3.59 -21.06 18.55
CA LYS A 121 4.09 -19.85 19.19
C LYS A 121 4.85 -18.96 18.20
N ALA A 122 4.69 -17.63 18.32
CA ALA A 122 5.34 -16.64 17.46
C ALA A 122 5.56 -15.30 18.19
N SER A 123 6.34 -14.39 17.60
CA SER A 123 6.53 -13.04 18.15
C SER A 123 5.21 -12.24 18.24
N VAL A 124 4.96 -11.60 19.38
CA VAL A 124 3.82 -10.68 19.58
C VAL A 124 3.83 -9.55 18.55
N GLU A 125 5.01 -8.98 18.27
CA GLU A 125 5.13 -7.90 17.29
C GLU A 125 4.82 -8.40 15.88
N PHE A 126 5.25 -9.63 15.54
CA PHE A 126 4.87 -10.25 14.27
C PHE A 126 3.35 -10.46 14.16
N LEU A 127 2.70 -11.02 15.17
CA LEU A 127 1.24 -11.25 15.14
C LEU A 127 0.43 -9.94 15.07
N LYS A 128 0.94 -8.87 15.70
CA LYS A 128 0.39 -7.53 15.53
C LYS A 128 0.47 -7.10 14.07
N GLN A 129 1.61 -7.28 13.40
CA GLN A 129 1.76 -6.95 11.98
C GLN A 129 0.91 -7.84 11.07
N VAL A 130 0.76 -9.13 11.37
CA VAL A 130 -0.19 -10.01 10.66
C VAL A 130 -1.62 -9.48 10.76
N THR A 131 -1.99 -8.85 11.87
CA THR A 131 -3.30 -8.23 12.05
C THR A 131 -3.46 -6.97 11.20
N TRP A 132 -2.39 -6.18 11.02
CA TRP A 132 -2.39 -4.96 10.22
C TRP A 132 -2.33 -5.25 8.70
N GLU A 133 -1.40 -6.09 8.28
CA GLU A 133 -1.18 -6.48 6.87
C GLU A 133 -2.18 -7.55 6.41
N GLY A 134 -2.92 -8.16 7.33
CA GLY A 134 -3.87 -9.26 7.10
C GLY A 134 -3.21 -10.64 6.99
N SER A 135 -1.92 -10.72 6.64
CA SER A 135 -1.17 -11.98 6.51
C SER A 135 0.32 -11.81 6.74
N GLY A 136 1.01 -12.91 7.03
CA GLY A 136 2.45 -12.94 7.23
C GLY A 136 3.10 -14.30 6.95
N VAL A 137 4.42 -14.29 6.96
CA VAL A 137 5.28 -15.45 6.73
C VAL A 137 6.19 -15.64 7.94
N ARG A 138 6.16 -16.85 8.49
CA ARG A 138 6.96 -17.25 9.63
C ARG A 138 8.42 -17.50 9.26
N LEU A 139 9.28 -17.60 10.27
CA LEU A 139 10.70 -17.93 10.09
C LEU A 139 10.93 -19.26 9.34
N ASP A 140 10.02 -20.22 9.51
CA ASP A 140 10.05 -21.53 8.85
C ASP A 140 9.35 -21.57 7.48
N GLY A 141 8.81 -20.43 7.01
CA GLY A 141 8.12 -20.32 5.73
C GLY A 141 6.62 -20.59 5.76
N ARG A 142 6.06 -21.06 6.89
CA ARG A 142 4.61 -21.22 7.00
C ARG A 142 3.90 -19.88 6.90
N ARG A 143 2.77 -19.87 6.17
CA ARG A 143 1.98 -18.67 5.96
C ARG A 143 0.78 -18.63 6.88
N ILE A 144 0.59 -17.49 7.53
CA ILE A 144 -0.43 -17.26 8.55
C ILE A 144 -1.25 -16.02 8.20
N ARG A 145 -2.55 -16.06 8.45
CA ARG A 145 -3.45 -14.92 8.24
C ARG A 145 -4.24 -14.58 9.49
N TYR A 146 -4.63 -13.32 9.60
CA TYR A 146 -5.63 -12.90 10.57
C TYR A 146 -7.00 -13.48 10.22
N ALA A 147 -7.69 -14.08 11.19
CA ALA A 147 -8.95 -14.77 10.95
C ALA A 147 -10.19 -13.87 11.03
N GLY A 148 -10.01 -12.54 11.11
CA GLY A 148 -11.12 -11.58 11.30
C GLY A 148 -11.61 -11.48 12.75
N ILE A 149 -11.12 -12.33 13.66
CA ILE A 149 -11.45 -12.33 15.08
C ILE A 149 -10.23 -11.89 15.88
N LYS A 150 -10.42 -10.97 16.83
CA LYS A 150 -9.33 -10.34 17.60
C LYS A 150 -8.34 -11.39 18.13
N ASN A 151 -7.07 -11.24 17.75
CA ASN A 151 -5.97 -12.14 18.13
C ASN A 151 -6.25 -13.62 17.78
N ARG A 152 -6.83 -13.87 16.60
CA ARG A 152 -7.06 -15.21 16.06
C ARG A 152 -6.48 -15.34 14.67
N PHE A 153 -5.86 -16.48 14.40
CA PHE A 153 -5.08 -16.69 13.19
C PHE A 153 -5.28 -18.09 12.60
N GLU A 154 -5.01 -18.23 11.32
CA GLU A 154 -5.09 -19.51 10.61
C GLU A 154 -3.87 -19.68 9.70
N TYR A 155 -3.36 -20.91 9.60
CA TYR A 155 -2.38 -21.26 8.58
C TYR A 155 -3.07 -21.53 7.24
N TYR A 156 -2.36 -21.24 6.16
CA TYR A 156 -2.81 -21.57 4.81
C TYR A 156 -1.65 -22.07 3.93
N SER A 157 -2.01 -22.60 2.76
CA SER A 157 -1.04 -23.22 1.85
C SER A 157 0.04 -22.23 1.40
N ASP A 158 1.27 -22.72 1.36
CA ASP A 158 2.45 -22.08 0.78
C ASP A 158 2.39 -21.91 -0.75
N THR A 159 1.41 -22.51 -1.42
CA THR A 159 1.18 -22.37 -2.87
C THR A 159 0.48 -21.07 -3.26
N VAL A 160 -0.11 -20.34 -2.31
CA VAL A 160 -0.84 -19.08 -2.57
C VAL A 160 -0.32 -17.96 -1.69
N TRP A 161 -0.08 -16.77 -2.25
CA TRP A 161 0.44 -15.63 -1.49
C TRP A 161 -0.46 -15.16 -0.35
N GLY A 162 -1.78 -15.38 -0.48
CA GLY A 162 -2.76 -14.99 0.51
C GLY A 162 -4.16 -15.00 -0.10
N TYR A 163 -5.14 -14.54 0.66
CA TYR A 163 -6.53 -14.46 0.22
C TYR A 163 -7.01 -13.02 0.34
N GLY A 164 -7.54 -12.49 -0.76
CA GLY A 164 -8.17 -11.18 -0.75
C GLY A 164 -9.49 -11.21 0.00
N ALA A 165 -9.93 -10.05 0.46
CA ALA A 165 -11.21 -9.91 1.14
C ALA A 165 -12.42 -10.32 0.28
N ALA A 166 -12.35 -10.22 -1.05
CA ALA A 166 -13.37 -10.75 -1.95
C ALA A 166 -13.35 -12.29 -1.91
N SER A 167 -14.50 -12.91 -1.61
CA SER A 167 -14.56 -14.34 -1.29
C SER A 167 -13.98 -15.23 -2.40
N GLY A 168 -12.96 -16.00 -2.02
CA GLY A 168 -12.31 -17.01 -2.85
C GLY A 168 -11.18 -16.51 -3.74
N TYR A 169 -10.87 -15.22 -3.75
CA TYR A 169 -9.76 -14.69 -4.53
C TYR A 169 -8.43 -14.85 -3.78
N THR A 170 -7.40 -15.35 -4.46
CA THR A 170 -6.02 -15.25 -3.99
C THR A 170 -5.42 -13.91 -4.37
N ILE A 171 -4.43 -13.45 -3.61
CA ILE A 171 -3.66 -12.25 -3.95
C ILE A 171 -2.38 -12.62 -4.70
N TRP A 172 -1.87 -11.73 -5.56
CA TRP A 172 -0.60 -11.94 -6.26
C TRP A 172 0.21 -10.65 -6.34
N PRO A 173 1.54 -10.73 -6.15
CA PRO A 173 2.41 -9.57 -6.21
C PRO A 173 2.21 -8.80 -7.50
N TYR A 174 2.13 -7.49 -7.39
CA TYR A 174 1.95 -6.53 -8.48
C TYR A 174 0.66 -6.71 -9.29
N ARG A 175 -0.24 -7.64 -8.95
CA ARG A 175 -1.54 -7.81 -9.62
C ARG A 175 -2.71 -7.49 -8.73
N THR A 176 -2.58 -7.65 -7.42
CA THR A 176 -3.70 -7.42 -6.51
C THR A 176 -3.67 -6.02 -5.95
N VAL A 177 -4.83 -5.38 -5.91
CA VAL A 177 -5.04 -4.13 -5.21
C VAL A 177 -6.09 -4.27 -4.12
N ALA A 178 -5.79 -3.68 -2.97
CA ALA A 178 -6.76 -3.43 -1.92
C ALA A 178 -7.42 -2.07 -2.14
N VAL A 179 -8.75 -2.08 -2.15
CA VAL A 179 -9.59 -0.88 -2.42
C VAL A 179 -10.70 -0.78 -1.39
N ASN A 180 -11.30 0.40 -1.30
CA ASN A 180 -12.57 0.57 -0.61
C ASN A 180 -13.72 0.13 -1.53
N PHE A 181 -14.35 -1.02 -1.29
CA PHE A 181 -15.42 -1.50 -2.18
C PHE A 181 -16.62 -0.55 -2.29
N PRO A 182 -17.14 0.06 -1.20
CA PRO A 182 -18.16 1.11 -1.31
C PRO A 182 -17.73 2.29 -2.20
N GLY A 183 -16.51 2.80 -2.02
CA GLY A 183 -15.97 3.88 -2.84
C GLY A 183 -15.76 3.50 -4.31
N LEU A 184 -15.36 2.26 -4.58
CA LEU A 184 -15.28 1.74 -5.93
C LEU A 184 -16.67 1.61 -6.56
N CYS A 185 -17.70 1.23 -5.80
CA CYS A 185 -19.09 1.24 -6.25
C CYS A 185 -19.57 2.65 -6.62
N ASP A 186 -19.27 3.67 -5.81
CA ASP A 186 -19.60 5.08 -6.10
C ASP A 186 -19.02 5.50 -7.47
N LYS A 187 -17.76 5.13 -7.74
CA LYS A 187 -17.05 5.44 -8.99
C LYS A 187 -17.61 4.65 -10.18
N LEU A 188 -17.93 3.37 -9.97
CA LEU A 188 -18.46 2.49 -11.00
C LEU A 188 -19.89 2.85 -11.41
N LYS A 189 -20.71 3.43 -10.52
CA LYS A 189 -22.12 3.76 -10.79
C LYS A 189 -22.92 2.59 -11.39
N ILE A 190 -22.67 1.37 -10.89
CA ILE A 190 -23.39 0.15 -11.31
C ILE A 190 -24.59 -0.05 -10.37
N HIS A 191 -25.74 -0.43 -10.93
CA HIS A 191 -26.93 -0.73 -10.13
C HIS A 191 -26.71 -1.98 -9.25
N ASN A 192 -27.16 -1.94 -7.99
CA ASN A 192 -26.97 -3.01 -6.99
C ASN A 192 -25.49 -3.38 -6.79
N CYS A 193 -24.62 -2.37 -6.77
CA CYS A 193 -23.21 -2.57 -6.53
C CYS A 193 -22.94 -2.98 -5.07
N SER A 194 -22.19 -4.07 -4.90
CA SER A 194 -21.76 -4.63 -3.62
C SER A 194 -20.38 -5.26 -3.78
N LYS A 195 -19.71 -5.54 -2.66
CA LYS A 195 -18.42 -6.25 -2.66
C LYS A 195 -18.48 -7.56 -3.45
N GLU A 196 -19.59 -8.29 -3.38
CA GLU A 196 -19.81 -9.54 -4.10
C GLU A 196 -19.99 -9.29 -5.60
N SER A 197 -20.66 -8.19 -5.98
CA SER A 197 -20.93 -7.84 -7.37
C SER A 197 -19.76 -7.17 -8.11
N ILE A 198 -18.73 -6.69 -7.40
CA ILE A 198 -17.52 -6.11 -8.02
C ILE A 198 -16.20 -6.71 -7.54
N GLY A 199 -16.19 -7.58 -6.54
CA GLY A 199 -14.96 -8.19 -6.00
C GLY A 199 -14.18 -8.95 -7.07
N GLY A 200 -12.90 -8.61 -7.24
CA GLY A 200 -12.05 -9.16 -8.29
C GLY A 200 -12.26 -8.53 -9.67
N ILE A 201 -12.94 -7.39 -9.78
CA ILE A 201 -12.99 -6.63 -11.02
C ILE A 201 -11.57 -6.31 -11.50
N LEU A 202 -11.35 -6.48 -12.80
CA LEU A 202 -10.14 -6.10 -13.48
C LEU A 202 -10.15 -4.58 -13.69
N ILE A 203 -9.07 -3.93 -13.30
CA ILE A 203 -8.86 -2.50 -13.50
C ILE A 203 -7.56 -2.28 -14.27
N TYR A 204 -7.48 -1.16 -14.98
CA TYR A 204 -6.39 -0.85 -15.88
C TYR A 204 -5.91 0.60 -15.69
N SER A 205 -4.59 0.78 -15.63
CA SER A 205 -3.96 2.10 -15.74
C SER A 205 -3.01 2.14 -16.92
N LYS A 206 -3.32 2.99 -17.90
CA LYS A 206 -2.42 3.28 -19.01
C LYS A 206 -1.11 3.91 -18.54
N GLN A 207 -1.17 4.80 -17.55
CA GLN A 207 0.02 5.45 -17.00
C GLN A 207 1.03 4.41 -16.48
N ILE A 208 0.56 3.39 -15.77
CA ILE A 208 1.44 2.31 -15.28
C ILE A 208 1.96 1.44 -16.42
N ALA A 209 1.11 1.11 -17.40
CA ALA A 209 1.53 0.34 -18.57
C ALA A 209 2.62 1.06 -19.39
N ASP A 210 2.48 2.36 -19.58
CA ASP A 210 3.40 3.20 -20.37
C ASP A 210 4.79 3.29 -19.73
N LEU A 211 4.88 3.25 -18.39
CA LEU A 211 6.15 3.22 -17.66
C LEU A 211 6.98 1.95 -17.94
N SER A 212 6.38 0.92 -18.55
CA SER A 212 7.06 -0.32 -18.95
C SER A 212 7.89 -0.97 -17.84
N ILE A 213 7.37 -0.88 -16.61
CA ILE A 213 8.12 -1.21 -15.40
C ILE A 213 8.42 -2.69 -15.37
N ARG A 214 9.70 -3.05 -15.31
CA ARG A 214 10.12 -4.44 -15.16
C ARG A 214 9.95 -4.89 -13.72
N VAL A 215 8.98 -5.76 -13.53
CA VAL A 215 8.74 -6.51 -12.30
C VAL A 215 9.48 -7.84 -12.39
N GLU A 216 9.80 -8.43 -11.23
CA GLU A 216 10.65 -9.62 -11.07
C GLU A 216 10.54 -10.61 -12.25
N ASN A 217 11.67 -11.00 -12.84
CA ASN A 217 11.78 -11.81 -14.07
C ASN A 217 11.37 -11.14 -15.41
N MET A 218 11.81 -9.89 -15.60
CA MET A 218 12.03 -9.18 -16.88
C MET A 218 10.82 -8.76 -17.72
N LYS A 219 9.59 -9.19 -17.43
CA LYS A 219 8.41 -8.70 -18.15
C LYS A 219 7.98 -7.33 -17.64
N ALA A 220 7.65 -6.45 -18.58
CA ALA A 220 7.05 -5.16 -18.26
C ALA A 220 5.63 -5.36 -17.72
N HIS A 221 5.26 -4.61 -16.68
CA HIS A 221 3.92 -4.59 -16.14
C HIS A 221 2.94 -3.99 -17.17
N ASP A 222 1.85 -4.68 -17.46
CA ASP A 222 0.88 -4.32 -18.51
C ASP A 222 -0.21 -3.34 -18.05
N GLY A 223 -0.12 -2.87 -16.80
CA GLY A 223 -1.05 -1.91 -16.19
C GLY A 223 -2.35 -2.51 -15.65
N TYR A 224 -2.54 -3.82 -15.70
CA TYR A 224 -3.76 -4.48 -15.21
C TYR A 224 -3.63 -5.00 -13.78
N PHE A 225 -4.68 -4.79 -13.00
CA PHE A 225 -4.79 -5.22 -11.61
C PHE A 225 -6.17 -5.83 -11.31
N CYS A 226 -6.21 -6.69 -10.30
CA CYS A 226 -7.41 -7.28 -9.73
C CYS A 226 -7.76 -6.59 -8.42
N ALA A 227 -8.91 -5.90 -8.39
CA ALA A 227 -9.46 -5.30 -7.17
C ALA A 227 -10.21 -6.36 -6.35
N SER A 228 -9.45 -7.25 -5.72
CA SER A 228 -9.96 -8.39 -4.96
C SER A 228 -9.74 -8.28 -3.45
N ASP A 229 -9.03 -7.25 -2.98
CA ASP A 229 -8.72 -7.09 -1.57
C ASP A 229 -9.27 -5.77 -0.99
N THR A 230 -9.22 -5.63 0.34
CA THR A 230 -9.63 -4.42 1.04
C THR A 230 -8.88 -4.25 2.34
N GLY A 231 -8.99 -3.06 2.91
CA GLY A 231 -8.44 -2.71 4.20
C GLY A 231 -9.44 -1.89 4.99
N SER A 232 -9.08 -1.51 6.21
CA SER A 232 -9.93 -0.64 7.01
C SER A 232 -10.19 0.67 6.26
N PRO A 233 -11.43 1.16 6.23
CA PRO A 233 -11.80 2.39 5.52
C PRO A 233 -11.11 3.65 6.07
N LEU A 234 -10.54 3.56 7.28
CA LEU A 234 -9.70 4.60 7.86
C LEU A 234 -8.36 4.78 7.12
N PHE A 235 -7.86 3.71 6.50
CA PHE A 235 -6.58 3.70 5.79
C PHE A 235 -6.77 3.62 4.27
N ILE A 236 -7.65 2.74 3.79
CA ILE A 236 -8.01 2.63 2.37
C ILE A 236 -9.33 3.40 2.14
N ARG A 237 -9.20 4.70 1.87
CA ARG A 237 -10.30 5.60 1.52
C ARG A 237 -10.82 5.33 0.10
N HIS A 238 -11.87 6.04 -0.31
CA HIS A 238 -12.58 5.81 -1.58
C HIS A 238 -11.71 6.00 -2.85
N ASP A 239 -10.60 6.73 -2.73
CA ASP A 239 -9.65 7.10 -3.78
C ASP A 239 -8.22 6.64 -3.43
N ARG A 240 -8.08 5.73 -2.47
CA ARG A 240 -6.81 5.09 -2.17
C ARG A 240 -6.80 3.65 -2.65
N MET A 241 -5.64 3.23 -3.10
CA MET A 241 -5.42 1.88 -3.60
C MET A 241 -4.08 1.37 -3.07
N ASP A 242 -4.09 0.19 -2.46
CA ASP A 242 -2.89 -0.43 -1.93
C ASP A 242 -2.48 -1.58 -2.84
N ILE A 243 -1.30 -1.53 -3.45
CA ILE A 243 -0.82 -2.60 -4.34
C ILE A 243 -0.09 -3.64 -3.51
N PHE A 244 -0.46 -4.91 -3.66
CA PHE A 244 0.24 -6.01 -3.00
C PHE A 244 1.59 -6.26 -3.68
N VAL A 245 2.69 -6.28 -2.94
CA VAL A 245 4.05 -6.44 -3.50
C VAL A 245 4.77 -7.72 -3.08
N GLY A 246 4.07 -8.64 -2.39
CA GLY A 246 4.65 -9.91 -1.92
C GLY A 246 5.19 -9.80 -0.50
N LEU A 247 6.49 -9.97 -0.28
CA LEU A 247 7.08 -10.08 1.08
C LEU A 247 7.71 -8.78 1.62
N HIS A 248 8.03 -7.80 0.78
CA HIS A 248 8.69 -6.55 1.19
C HIS A 248 8.43 -5.43 0.16
N GLY A 249 8.76 -4.19 0.52
CA GLY A 249 8.64 -3.04 -0.39
C GLY A 249 7.39 -2.19 -0.18
N GLY A 250 6.92 -2.07 1.07
CA GLY A 250 5.68 -1.37 1.44
C GLY A 250 5.71 0.16 1.34
N GLY A 251 6.72 0.76 0.69
CA GLY A 251 6.80 2.21 0.51
C GLY A 251 6.93 3.03 1.80
N ASN A 252 7.22 2.39 2.94
CA ASN A 252 7.33 3.07 4.23
C ASN A 252 8.62 3.92 4.26
N PRO A 253 8.53 5.26 4.29
CA PRO A 253 9.68 6.14 4.13
C PRO A 253 10.61 6.16 5.36
N PHE A 254 10.19 5.53 6.46
CA PHE A 254 10.98 5.41 7.69
C PHE A 254 11.86 4.15 7.72
N LEU A 255 11.74 3.27 6.71
CA LEU A 255 12.56 2.08 6.57
C LEU A 255 13.67 2.29 5.52
N PRO A 256 14.82 1.59 5.65
CA PRO A 256 15.86 1.57 4.62
C PRO A 256 15.32 1.19 3.24
N VAL A 257 16.00 1.64 2.19
CA VAL A 257 15.59 1.46 0.78
C VAL A 257 15.33 -0.01 0.44
N GLU A 258 16.10 -0.93 1.01
CA GLU A 258 15.97 -2.38 0.83
C GLU A 258 14.62 -2.93 1.31
N ARG A 259 14.00 -2.26 2.29
CA ARG A 259 12.71 -2.64 2.89
C ARG A 259 11.54 -1.80 2.37
N SER A 260 11.79 -0.55 2.01
CA SER A 260 10.76 0.40 1.58
C SER A 260 10.53 0.39 0.07
N ASN A 261 11.54 0.07 -0.73
CA ASN A 261 11.46 0.14 -2.19
C ASN A 261 10.92 -1.16 -2.82
N ASN A 262 10.32 -1.02 -4.00
CA ASN A 262 9.88 -2.10 -4.87
C ASN A 262 10.01 -1.67 -6.35
N PRO A 263 9.86 -2.61 -7.32
CA PRO A 263 9.97 -2.29 -8.74
C PRO A 263 9.01 -1.20 -9.24
N LEU A 264 7.77 -1.12 -8.73
CA LEU A 264 6.82 -0.08 -9.12
C LEU A 264 7.24 1.31 -8.64
N ILE A 265 7.71 1.43 -7.39
CA ILE A 265 8.29 2.68 -6.86
C ILE A 265 9.50 3.10 -7.70
N THR A 266 10.43 2.16 -7.96
CA THR A 266 11.63 2.43 -8.76
C THR A 266 11.28 2.83 -10.20
N GLY A 267 10.20 2.26 -10.74
CA GLY A 267 9.68 2.55 -12.08
C GLY A 267 8.85 3.84 -12.19
N GLY A 268 8.71 4.61 -11.10
CA GLY A 268 8.03 5.91 -11.12
C GLY A 268 6.58 5.92 -10.63
N VAL A 269 6.07 4.82 -10.07
CA VAL A 269 4.76 4.78 -9.40
C VAL A 269 4.94 5.22 -7.95
N GLU A 270 4.93 6.53 -7.73
CA GLU A 270 5.11 7.10 -6.41
C GLU A 270 3.96 6.75 -5.46
N ASN A 271 4.26 6.37 -4.23
CA ASN A 271 3.26 6.24 -3.18
C ASN A 271 3.06 7.54 -2.40
N ILE A 272 1.86 7.68 -1.83
CA ILE A 272 1.65 8.68 -0.80
C ILE A 272 2.38 8.30 0.48
N LEU A 273 2.92 9.32 1.12
CA LEU A 273 3.72 9.25 2.35
C LEU A 273 3.01 10.04 3.45
N PRO A 274 3.24 9.73 4.73
CA PRO A 274 2.67 10.51 5.84
C PRO A 274 2.87 12.03 5.70
N SER A 275 4.00 12.49 5.15
CA SER A 275 4.27 13.91 4.91
C SER A 275 3.39 14.59 3.85
N ASP A 276 2.59 13.83 3.09
CA ASP A 276 1.62 14.35 2.12
C ASP A 276 0.34 14.90 2.80
N TRP A 277 0.26 14.83 4.14
CA TRP A 277 -0.75 15.50 4.96
C TRP A 277 -0.14 16.65 5.74
N ARG A 278 -0.72 17.85 5.63
CA ARG A 278 -0.24 19.05 6.34
C ARG A 278 -0.73 19.13 7.78
N ILE A 279 -1.93 18.64 8.05
CA ILE A 279 -2.58 18.80 9.35
C ILE A 279 -2.71 17.46 10.05
N TRP A 280 -2.27 17.45 11.30
CA TRP A 280 -2.27 16.30 12.19
C TRP A 280 -2.83 16.73 13.55
N LYS A 281 -3.67 15.86 14.12
CA LYS A 281 -4.24 16.03 15.45
C LYS A 281 -3.32 15.42 16.53
N SER A 282 -2.61 14.35 16.18
CA SER A 282 -1.59 13.71 17.02
C SER A 282 -0.46 13.14 16.15
N VAL A 283 0.53 12.47 16.75
CA VAL A 283 1.65 11.84 16.01
C VAL A 283 1.19 10.79 14.99
N SER A 284 0.01 10.19 15.19
CA SER A 284 -0.54 9.14 14.33
C SER A 284 -1.88 9.49 13.69
N GLU A 285 -2.52 10.59 14.09
CA GLU A 285 -3.87 10.97 13.65
C GLU A 285 -3.81 12.17 12.69
N ARG A 286 -4.20 11.93 11.44
CA ARG A 286 -4.29 12.92 10.35
C ARG A 286 -5.65 13.61 10.35
N ILE A 287 -5.67 14.87 9.96
CA ILE A 287 -6.92 15.57 9.61
C ILE A 287 -7.12 15.46 8.10
N PHE A 288 -8.29 14.99 7.70
CA PHE A 288 -8.65 14.78 6.30
C PHE A 288 -9.57 15.89 5.81
N CYS A 289 -9.49 16.17 4.51
CA CYS A 289 -10.48 16.99 3.85
C CYS A 289 -11.87 16.32 3.91
N ASP A 290 -12.91 17.14 4.05
CA ASP A 290 -14.29 16.71 3.83
C ASP A 290 -14.43 16.19 2.39
N LYS A 291 -15.10 15.06 2.20
CA LYS A 291 -15.32 14.43 0.87
C LYS A 291 -15.91 15.43 -0.13
N ASN A 292 -16.78 16.34 0.32
CA ASN A 292 -17.44 17.32 -0.54
C ASN A 292 -16.55 18.54 -0.89
N LYS A 293 -15.37 18.64 -0.27
CA LYS A 293 -14.37 19.69 -0.52
C LYS A 293 -13.09 19.15 -1.15
N ILE A 294 -13.06 17.87 -1.50
CA ILE A 294 -11.95 17.30 -2.28
C ILE A 294 -12.10 17.81 -3.72
N PRO A 295 -11.03 18.35 -4.33
CA PRO A 295 -11.07 18.83 -5.70
C PRO A 295 -11.44 17.69 -6.66
N ALA A 296 -12.34 17.96 -7.60
CA ALA A 296 -12.69 17.01 -8.66
C ALA A 296 -11.50 16.74 -9.60
N ASP A 297 -10.70 17.78 -9.87
CA ASP A 297 -9.40 17.66 -10.53
C ASP A 297 -8.28 18.04 -9.54
N PRO A 298 -7.52 17.07 -9.02
CA PRO A 298 -6.45 17.33 -8.06
C PRO A 298 -5.34 18.23 -8.62
N MET A 299 -5.18 18.30 -9.94
CA MET A 299 -4.15 19.13 -10.58
C MET A 299 -4.54 20.61 -10.65
N HIS A 300 -5.84 20.92 -10.54
CA HIS A 300 -6.38 22.28 -10.65
C HIS A 300 -7.41 22.56 -9.55
N PRO A 301 -7.00 22.59 -8.26
CA PRO A 301 -7.93 22.80 -7.15
C PRO A 301 -8.53 24.22 -7.19
N GLY A 302 -9.83 24.30 -6.97
CA GLY A 302 -10.59 25.53 -6.87
C GLY A 302 -10.25 26.37 -5.62
N ILE A 303 -10.84 27.56 -5.54
CA ILE A 303 -10.63 28.47 -4.41
C ILE A 303 -11.28 27.95 -3.11
N HIS A 304 -12.38 27.20 -3.23
CA HIS A 304 -13.13 26.65 -2.08
C HIS A 304 -12.75 25.21 -1.73
N ASP A 305 -11.86 24.60 -2.50
CA ASP A 305 -11.40 23.23 -2.25
C ASP A 305 -10.46 23.19 -1.05
N CYS A 306 -10.49 22.06 -0.37
CA CYS A 306 -9.59 21.77 0.73
C CYS A 306 -8.19 21.42 0.20
N LYS A 307 -7.13 21.99 0.80
CA LYS A 307 -5.75 21.94 0.27
C LYS A 307 -4.72 21.30 1.19
N HIS A 308 -5.16 20.74 2.32
CA HIS A 308 -4.24 20.29 3.37
C HIS A 308 -3.93 18.79 3.37
N ASP A 309 -4.57 17.99 2.52
CA ASP A 309 -4.31 16.56 2.39
C ASP A 309 -3.74 16.18 1.01
N TYR A 310 -3.48 14.89 0.83
CA TYR A 310 -2.76 14.34 -0.32
C TYR A 310 -3.41 14.65 -1.68
N HIS A 311 -4.71 14.96 -1.72
CA HIS A 311 -5.40 15.26 -2.98
C HIS A 311 -4.80 16.47 -3.68
N VAL A 312 -4.36 17.47 -2.92
CA VAL A 312 -3.70 18.67 -3.45
C VAL A 312 -2.20 18.61 -3.26
N ILE A 313 -1.72 18.18 -2.08
CA ILE A 313 -0.30 18.19 -1.76
C ILE A 313 0.50 17.19 -2.61
N ALA A 314 -0.10 16.04 -2.88
CA ALA A 314 0.50 14.96 -3.66
C ALA A 314 -0.31 14.69 -4.94
N ALA A 315 -0.89 15.74 -5.54
CA ALA A 315 -1.67 15.62 -6.78
C ALA A 315 -0.87 14.91 -7.89
N HIS A 316 0.43 15.23 -8.03
CA HIS A 316 1.35 14.60 -8.98
C HIS A 316 1.49 13.07 -8.84
N LYS A 317 1.16 12.49 -7.67
CA LYS A 317 1.18 11.05 -7.42
C LYS A 317 -0.13 10.33 -7.78
N ALA A 318 -1.15 11.09 -8.21
CA ALA A 318 -2.44 10.54 -8.57
C ALA A 318 -2.36 9.74 -9.87
N ILE A 319 -2.93 8.53 -9.87
CA ILE A 319 -2.95 7.66 -11.04
C ILE A 319 -4.39 7.41 -11.47
N ARG A 320 -4.67 7.61 -12.75
CA ARG A 320 -5.97 7.38 -13.35
C ARG A 320 -6.14 5.89 -13.65
N PHE A 321 -7.28 5.35 -13.26
CA PHE A 321 -7.66 3.97 -13.49
C PHE A 321 -8.97 3.88 -14.28
N HIS A 322 -9.10 2.76 -14.99
CA HIS A 322 -10.30 2.37 -15.70
C HIS A 322 -10.77 1.02 -15.18
N ALA A 323 -12.08 0.87 -14.98
CA ALA A 323 -12.69 -0.42 -14.80
C ALA A 323 -12.86 -1.12 -16.16
N VAL A 324 -12.52 -2.40 -16.21
CA VAL A 324 -12.65 -3.21 -17.42
C VAL A 324 -14.02 -3.87 -17.44
N LEU A 325 -14.79 -3.62 -18.49
CA LEU A 325 -16.16 -4.12 -18.66
C LEU A 325 -16.27 -4.94 -19.96
N ASP A 326 -17.19 -5.90 -19.96
CA ASP A 326 -17.53 -6.69 -21.14
C ASP A 326 -18.47 -5.92 -22.09
N GLU A 327 -18.89 -6.55 -23.20
CA GLU A 327 -19.78 -5.94 -24.20
C GLU A 327 -21.13 -5.51 -23.61
N ALA A 328 -21.59 -6.20 -22.56
CA ALA A 328 -22.84 -5.90 -21.86
C ALA A 328 -22.64 -4.88 -20.71
N GLY A 329 -21.45 -4.30 -20.57
CA GLY A 329 -21.13 -3.35 -19.51
C GLY A 329 -20.95 -3.98 -18.13
N ARG A 330 -20.80 -5.31 -18.03
CA ARG A 330 -20.58 -6.01 -16.76
C ARG A 330 -19.10 -6.05 -16.41
N PRO A 331 -18.73 -6.03 -15.12
CA PRO A 331 -17.34 -6.18 -14.68
C PRO A 331 -16.67 -7.43 -15.27
N VAL A 332 -15.56 -7.23 -16.00
CA VAL A 332 -14.63 -8.33 -16.28
C VAL A 332 -13.91 -8.62 -14.97
N ARG A 333 -13.92 -9.89 -14.55
CA ARG A 333 -13.32 -10.31 -13.28
C ARG A 333 -12.12 -11.18 -13.52
N CYS A 334 -11.16 -11.03 -12.61
CA CYS A 334 -10.08 -11.96 -12.49
C CYS A 334 -10.59 -13.36 -12.09
N TYR A 335 -9.81 -14.38 -12.36
CA TYR A 335 -10.02 -15.71 -11.83
C TYR A 335 -9.78 -15.69 -10.32
N LYS A 336 -10.50 -16.54 -9.58
CA LYS A 336 -10.32 -16.68 -8.13
C LYS A 336 -8.95 -17.22 -7.75
N LYS A 337 -8.38 -18.06 -8.61
CA LYS A 337 -7.01 -18.58 -8.56
C LYS A 337 -6.43 -18.46 -9.98
N PRO A 338 -5.12 -18.23 -10.17
CA PRO A 338 -4.54 -18.20 -11.50
C PRO A 338 -4.72 -19.55 -12.18
N LEU A 339 -4.84 -19.53 -13.51
CA LEU A 339 -4.73 -20.76 -14.28
C LEU A 339 -3.31 -21.31 -14.15
N SER A 340 -3.18 -22.61 -13.90
CA SER A 340 -1.87 -23.28 -13.95
C SER A 340 -1.28 -23.17 -15.35
N ASN A 341 0.04 -23.35 -15.43
CA ASN A 341 0.71 -23.49 -16.72
C ASN A 341 0.28 -24.77 -17.43
#